data_AF-A0A1Y0VQQ1-F1
#
_entry.id   AF-A0A1Y0VQQ1-F1
#
_cell.length_a   1.000
_cell.length_b   1.000
_cell.length_c   1.000
_cell.angle_alpha   90.00
_cell.angle_beta   90.00
_cell.angle_gamma   90.00
#
_symmetry.space_group_name_H-M   'P 1'
#
loop_
_entity.id
_entity.type
_entity.pdbx_description
1 polymer ?
#
loop_
_entity_poly.entity_id
_entity_poly.type
_entity_poly.pdbx_seq_one_letter_code
_entity_poly.pdbx_strand_id
1 'polypeptide(L)'
;MLDQILGLFGKPQTVSYDIRAIQNSASTVDDFYETQLFYDNFKATVVSNPLAARPYPRFLLHGTNGTYVKYDIDQQENDLKLGIMPGDPNFGIDTPSQFGVVKYKTKMGIGLRNKSLL
;
A
#
# COMPACT_ATOMS: atom_id res chain seq x y z
N MET A 1 -5.90 -5.35 -3.21
CA MET A 1 -5.68 -3.98 -2.68
C MET A 1 -6.98 -3.21 -2.48
N LEU A 2 -7.89 -3.18 -3.46
CA LEU A 2 -9.17 -2.48 -3.30
C LEU A 2 -10.03 -3.04 -2.16
N ASP A 3 -10.08 -4.36 -2.05
CA ASP A 3 -10.66 -5.13 -0.95
C ASP A 3 -10.14 -4.68 0.43
N GLN A 4 -8.83 -4.46 0.57
CA GLN A 4 -8.24 -4.00 1.83
C GLN A 4 -8.70 -2.58 2.18
N ILE A 5 -8.78 -1.68 1.19
CA ILE A 5 -9.28 -0.31 1.41
C ILE A 5 -10.75 -0.34 1.83
N LEU A 6 -11.58 -1.13 1.14
CA LEU A 6 -13.01 -1.27 1.47
C LEU A 6 -13.22 -1.95 2.84
N GLY A 7 -12.38 -2.93 3.19
CA GLY A 7 -12.42 -3.59 4.49
C GLY A 7 -12.06 -2.65 5.65
N LEU A 8 -11.14 -1.71 5.43
CA LEU A 8 -10.70 -0.75 6.45
C LEU A 8 -11.64 0.46 6.58
N PHE A 9 -12.15 0.98 5.46
CA PHE A 9 -12.83 2.28 5.41
C PHE A 9 -14.28 2.21 4.97
N GLY A 10 -14.76 1.04 4.56
CA GLY A 10 -16.12 0.85 4.08
C GLY A 10 -16.34 1.41 2.67
N LYS A 11 -17.59 1.72 2.35
CA LYS A 11 -18.01 2.19 1.03
C LYS A 11 -17.67 3.69 0.86
N PRO A 12 -17.01 4.10 -0.24
CA PRO A 12 -16.78 5.51 -0.55
C PRO A 12 -18.04 6.20 -1.06
N GLN A 13 -18.05 7.54 -1.03
CA GLN A 13 -19.12 8.36 -1.62
C GLN A 13 -19.10 8.29 -3.14
N THR A 14 -17.91 8.43 -3.72
CA THR A 14 -17.69 8.37 -5.17
C THR A 14 -16.38 7.66 -5.48
N VAL A 15 -16.27 7.17 -6.72
CA VAL A 15 -15.06 6.52 -7.21
C VAL A 15 -14.74 7.06 -8.60
N SER A 16 -13.47 7.35 -8.84
CA SER A 16 -12.91 7.68 -10.16
C SER A 16 -11.90 6.62 -10.59
N TYR A 17 -11.84 6.34 -11.88
CA TYR A 17 -11.01 5.29 -12.47
C TYR A 17 -10.26 5.81 -13.69
N ASP A 18 -8.97 5.50 -13.78
CA ASP A 18 -8.17 5.53 -15.01
C ASP A 18 -7.64 4.12 -15.23
N ILE A 19 -8.08 3.45 -16.30
CA ILE A 19 -7.75 2.05 -16.59
C ILE A 19 -7.42 1.95 -18.08
N ARG A 20 -6.20 1.51 -18.40
CA ARG A 20 -5.67 1.50 -19.77
C ARG A 20 -4.60 0.43 -19.95
N ALA A 21 -4.33 0.07 -21.20
CA ALA A 21 -3.10 -0.59 -21.62
C ALA A 21 -1.99 0.43 -21.90
N ILE A 22 -0.88 0.36 -21.15
CA ILE A 22 0.23 1.32 -21.25
C ILE A 22 1.55 0.70 -21.75
N GLN A 23 1.77 -0.61 -21.58
CA GLN A 23 3.00 -1.25 -22.10
C GLN A 23 2.90 -1.52 -23.61
N ASN A 24 1.70 -1.82 -24.09
CA ASN A 24 1.42 -2.06 -25.50
C ASN A 24 0.07 -1.43 -25.88
N SER A 25 0.11 -0.39 -26.71
CA SER A 25 -1.09 0.33 -27.15
C SER A 25 -2.03 -0.49 -28.04
N ALA A 26 -1.56 -1.61 -28.59
CA ALA A 26 -2.39 -2.57 -29.34
C ALA A 26 -3.00 -3.66 -28.45
N SER A 27 -2.66 -3.69 -27.16
CA SER A 27 -3.23 -4.66 -26.22
C SER A 27 -4.73 -4.37 -26.01
N THR A 28 -5.51 -5.44 -25.95
CA THR A 28 -6.93 -5.42 -25.53
C THR A 28 -7.10 -5.66 -24.03
N VAL A 29 -6.00 -5.92 -23.32
CA VAL A 29 -5.96 -6.15 -21.88
C VAL A 29 -5.27 -4.97 -21.21
N ASP A 30 -5.95 -4.38 -20.22
CA ASP A 30 -5.42 -3.30 -19.39
C ASP A 30 -4.34 -3.83 -18.43
N ASP A 31 -3.27 -3.06 -18.27
CA ASP A 31 -2.14 -3.38 -17.39
C ASP A 31 -1.85 -2.27 -16.37
N PHE A 32 -2.47 -1.11 -16.56
CA PHE A 32 -2.46 0.01 -15.63
C PHE A 32 -3.85 0.27 -15.09
N TYR A 33 -3.90 0.55 -13.79
CA TYR A 33 -5.09 1.15 -13.19
C TYR A 33 -4.71 2.11 -12.08
N GLU A 34 -5.44 3.22 -12.01
CA GLU A 34 -5.55 4.10 -10.85
C GLU A 34 -7.02 4.21 -10.46
N THR A 35 -7.32 3.88 -9.21
CA THR A 35 -8.65 4.00 -8.64
C THR A 35 -8.60 4.96 -7.46
N GLN A 36 -9.42 6.00 -7.50
CA GLN A 36 -9.54 7.00 -6.45
C GLN A 36 -10.90 6.85 -5.76
N LEU A 37 -10.87 6.50 -4.47
CA LEU A 37 -12.03 6.35 -3.60
C LEU A 37 -12.16 7.60 -2.72
N PHE A 38 -13.26 8.32 -2.84
CA PHE A 38 -13.50 9.56 -2.10
C PHE A 38 -14.42 9.30 -0.91
N TYR A 39 -13.95 9.71 0.28
CA TYR A 39 -14.70 9.72 1.54
C TYR A 39 -14.85 11.17 2.01
N ASP A 40 -15.70 11.40 3.03
CA ASP A 40 -16.04 12.76 3.47
C ASP A 40 -14.80 13.61 3.81
N ASN A 41 -13.80 13.01 4.47
CA ASN A 41 -12.65 13.73 5.02
C ASN A 41 -11.29 13.30 4.44
N PHE A 42 -11.27 12.31 3.55
CA PHE A 42 -10.03 11.79 2.96
C PHE A 42 -10.29 11.07 1.64
N LYS A 43 -9.19 10.74 0.95
CA LYS A 43 -9.19 9.96 -0.28
C LYS A 43 -8.24 8.78 -0.13
N ALA A 44 -8.62 7.62 -0.64
CA ALA A 44 -7.71 6.50 -0.84
C ALA A 44 -7.46 6.32 -2.34
N THR A 45 -6.18 6.23 -2.75
CA THR A 45 -5.81 5.94 -4.14
C THR A 45 -5.13 4.58 -4.19
N VAL A 46 -5.59 3.72 -5.10
CA VAL A 46 -4.95 2.43 -5.40
C VAL A 46 -4.40 2.51 -6.82
N VAL A 47 -3.11 2.24 -6.98
CA VAL A 47 -2.43 2.30 -8.28
C VAL A 47 -1.68 1.00 -8.54
N SER A 48 -1.79 0.48 -9.77
CA SER A 48 -0.87 -0.50 -10.33
C SER A 48 -0.28 0.08 -11.61
N ASN A 49 1.04 0.21 -11.64
CA ASN A 49 1.76 0.76 -12.78
C ASN A 49 2.95 -0.13 -13.15
N PRO A 50 2.86 -0.92 -14.24
CA PRO A 50 3.94 -1.82 -14.66
C PRO A 50 5.15 -1.08 -15.25
N LEU A 51 5.01 0.20 -15.62
CA LEU A 51 6.10 1.03 -16.15
C LEU A 51 6.83 1.83 -15.07
N ALA A 52 6.53 1.61 -13.79
CA ALA A 52 7.17 2.31 -12.68
C ALA A 52 8.64 1.88 -12.51
N ALA A 53 9.58 2.68 -13.04
CA ALA A 53 11.01 2.39 -12.94
C ALA A 53 11.58 2.45 -11.52
N ARG A 54 10.91 3.17 -10.61
CA ARG A 54 11.19 3.13 -9.16
C ARG A 54 9.95 2.66 -8.42
N PRO A 55 10.10 1.77 -7.41
CA PRO A 55 8.98 1.31 -6.64
C PRO A 55 8.37 2.46 -5.83
N TYR A 56 7.05 2.53 -5.83
CA TYR A 56 6.29 3.35 -4.90
C TYR A 56 6.24 2.66 -3.52
N PRO A 57 6.02 3.40 -2.43
CA PRO A 57 5.62 2.78 -1.18
C PRO A 57 4.40 1.89 -1.38
N ARG A 58 4.41 0.69 -0.78
CA ARG A 58 3.24 -0.18 -0.72
C ARG A 58 2.07 0.49 0.01
N PHE A 59 2.39 1.21 1.09
CA PHE A 59 1.45 2.06 1.81
C PHE A 59 2.06 3.44 2.07
N LEU A 60 1.28 4.47 1.77
CA LEU A 60 1.58 5.86 2.09
C LEU A 60 0.33 6.50 2.69
N LEU A 61 0.38 6.80 3.98
CA LEU A 61 -0.74 7.39 4.71
C LEU A 61 -0.31 8.74 5.24
N HIS A 62 -1.00 9.79 4.84
CA HIS A 62 -0.82 11.13 5.40
C HIS A 62 -1.99 11.46 6.32
N GLY A 63 -1.67 11.81 7.56
CA GLY A 63 -2.63 12.31 8.55
C GLY A 63 -2.22 13.69 9.05
N THR A 64 -3.11 14.32 9.81
CA THR A 64 -2.90 15.66 10.37
C THR A 64 -1.65 15.77 11.26
N ASN A 65 -1.31 14.67 11.94
CA ASN A 65 -0.22 14.59 12.91
C ASN A 65 1.01 13.84 12.41
N GLY A 66 1.02 13.32 11.19
CA GLY A 66 2.16 12.53 10.71
C GLY A 66 1.92 11.80 9.40
N THR A 67 2.93 11.05 8.99
CA THR A 67 2.93 10.23 7.78
C THR A 67 3.46 8.85 8.12
N TYR A 68 2.80 7.82 7.61
CA TYR A 68 3.28 6.45 7.63
C TYR A 68 3.67 6.02 6.21
N VAL A 69 4.83 5.39 6.08
CA VAL A 69 5.35 4.87 4.81
C VAL A 69 5.83 3.43 5.01
N LYS A 70 5.34 2.48 4.21
CA LYS A 70 5.88 1.12 4.11
C LYS A 70 6.23 0.83 2.65
N TYR A 71 7.44 0.37 2.39
CA TYR A 71 7.90 0.04 1.04
C TYR A 71 7.74 -1.43 0.71
N ASP A 72 8.17 -2.30 1.62
CA ASP A 72 8.24 -3.73 1.33
C ASP A 72 6.86 -4.38 1.20
N ILE A 73 6.82 -5.39 0.34
CA ILE A 73 5.67 -6.27 0.16
C ILE A 73 5.45 -7.11 1.43
N ASP A 74 4.23 -7.64 1.59
CA ASP A 74 3.90 -8.50 2.72
C ASP A 74 4.81 -9.74 2.72
N GLN A 75 5.44 -10.02 3.87
CA GLN A 75 6.35 -11.15 4.02
C GLN A 75 5.68 -12.49 3.68
N GLN A 76 4.36 -12.62 3.86
CA GLN A 76 3.61 -13.82 3.48
C GLN A 76 3.74 -14.12 1.98
N GLU A 77 3.72 -13.11 1.11
CA GLU A 77 3.86 -13.33 -0.34
C GLU A 77 5.29 -13.82 -0.69
N ASN A 78 6.30 -13.30 0.00
CA ASN A 78 7.68 -13.75 -0.17
C ASN A 78 7.87 -15.18 0.37
N ASP A 79 7.29 -15.47 1.54
CA ASP A 79 7.33 -16.77 2.18
C ASP A 79 6.71 -17.85 1.28
N LEU A 80 5.53 -17.56 0.70
CA LEU A 80 4.89 -18.46 -0.25
C LEU A 80 5.75 -18.72 -1.50
N LYS A 81 6.47 -17.71 -2.02
CA LYS A 81 7.40 -17.88 -3.14
C LYS A 81 8.61 -18.75 -2.78
N LEU A 82 8.99 -18.77 -1.51
CA LEU A 82 10.06 -19.60 -0.96
C LEU A 82 9.55 -20.97 -0.46
N GLY A 83 8.26 -21.24 -0.58
CA GLY A 83 7.64 -22.50 -0.14
C GLY A 83 7.38 -22.59 1.37
N ILE A 84 7.53 -21.49 2.12
CA ILE A 84 7.16 -21.39 3.53
C ILE A 84 5.64 -21.19 3.58
N MET A 85 4.95 -22.02 4.37
CA MET A 85 3.50 -22.14 4.31
C MET A 85 2.81 -21.53 5.54
N PRO A 86 1.54 -21.12 5.40
CA PRO A 86 0.72 -20.77 6.55
C PRO A 86 0.73 -21.91 7.59
N GLY A 87 1.14 -21.59 8.82
CA GLY A 87 1.33 -22.57 9.90
C GLY A 87 2.79 -22.74 10.33
N ASP A 88 3.75 -22.32 9.51
CA ASP A 88 5.14 -22.21 9.94
C ASP A 88 5.29 -21.10 11.00
N PRO A 89 6.11 -21.29 12.07
CA PRO A 89 6.23 -20.31 13.15
C PRO A 89 6.69 -18.91 12.72
N ASN A 90 7.38 -18.82 11.58
CA ASN A 90 7.93 -17.58 11.05
C ASN A 90 7.15 -17.03 9.85
N PHE A 91 6.06 -17.69 9.44
CA PHE A 91 5.29 -17.27 8.28
C PHE A 91 4.69 -15.88 8.48
N GLY A 92 4.96 -14.97 7.55
CA GLY A 92 4.41 -13.62 7.52
C GLY A 92 5.04 -12.65 8.52
N ILE A 93 6.14 -13.01 9.18
CA ILE A 93 6.79 -12.14 10.17
C ILE A 93 7.77 -11.20 9.47
N ASP A 94 7.40 -9.91 9.41
CA ASP A 94 8.28 -8.85 8.93
C ASP A 94 9.57 -8.76 9.78
N THR A 95 10.72 -8.57 9.12
CA THR A 95 11.95 -8.16 9.79
C THR A 95 11.91 -6.67 10.15
N PRO A 96 12.70 -6.20 11.14
CA PRO A 96 12.70 -4.78 11.53
C PRO A 96 13.01 -3.80 10.39
N SER A 97 13.79 -4.22 9.37
CA SER A 97 14.06 -3.43 8.17
C SER A 97 12.85 -3.28 7.25
N GLN A 98 11.86 -4.18 7.35
CA GLN A 98 10.64 -4.18 6.53
C GLN A 98 9.48 -3.44 7.19
N PHE A 99 9.66 -2.98 8.43
CA PHE A 99 8.66 -2.20 9.14
C PHE A 99 8.43 -0.86 8.42
N GLY A 100 7.17 -0.44 8.40
CA GLY A 100 6.87 0.91 7.95
C GLY A 100 7.36 1.95 8.97
N VAL A 101 7.64 3.15 8.47
CA VAL A 101 8.15 4.26 9.26
C VAL A 101 7.03 5.29 9.46
N VAL A 102 6.78 5.64 10.72
CA VAL A 102 5.91 6.75 11.10
C VAL A 102 6.79 7.96 11.41
N LYS A 103 6.56 9.06 10.68
CA LYS A 103 7.09 10.39 11.01
C LYS A 103 5.94 11.26 11.52
N TYR A 104 6.05 11.80 12.73
CA TYR A 104 4.92 12.48 13.38
C TYR A 104 5.34 13.73 14.15
N LYS A 105 4.38 14.62 14.39
CA LYS A 105 4.57 15.86 15.16
C LYS A 105 4.48 15.56 16.65
N THR A 106 5.34 16.19 17.42
CA THR A 106 5.37 16.16 18.90
C THR A 106 5.41 17.58 19.44
N LYS A 107 5.18 17.75 20.75
CA LYS A 107 5.34 19.05 21.42
C LYS A 107 6.77 19.61 21.33
N MET A 108 7.77 18.76 21.08
CA MET A 108 9.19 19.12 21.04
C MET A 108 9.80 19.09 19.63
N GLY A 109 9.00 18.89 18.57
CA GLY A 109 9.48 18.79 17.19
C GLY A 109 8.98 17.54 16.46
N ILE A 110 9.82 16.90 15.64
CA ILE A 110 9.43 15.74 14.82
C ILE A 110 9.94 14.44 15.46
N GLY A 111 9.04 13.48 15.67
CA GLY A 111 9.36 12.12 16.08
C GLY A 111 9.41 11.14 14.90
N LEU A 112 10.18 10.07 15.05
CA LEU A 112 10.27 8.94 14.12
C LEU A 112 10.07 7.63 14.88
N ARG A 113 9.33 6.68 14.30
CA ARG A 113 9.11 5.34 14.88
C ARG A 113 8.90 4.30 13.80
N ASN A 114 9.53 3.13 13.96
CA ASN A 114 9.26 1.95 13.12
C ASN A 114 8.05 1.19 13.66
N LYS A 115 7.14 0.77 12.77
CA LYS A 115 5.94 -0.01 13.10
C LYS A 115 5.66 -1.06 12.02
N SER A 116 5.47 -2.30 12.47
CA SER A 116 4.79 -3.34 11.69
C SER A 116 3.32 -2.99 11.48
N LEU A 117 2.76 -3.45 10.35
CA LEU A 117 1.32 -3.37 10.04
C LEU A 117 0.53 -4.60 10.55
N LEU A 118 1.24 -5.60 11.09
CA LEU A 118 0.73 -6.83 11.69
C LEU A 118 1.28 -6.97 13.12
#